data_AF-A0A0E0DMX5-F1
#
_entry.id   AF-A0A0E0DMX5-F1
#
_cell.length_a   1.000
_cell.length_b   1.000
_cell.length_c   1.000
_cell.angle_alpha   90.00
_cell.angle_beta   90.00
_cell.angle_gamma   90.00
#
_symmetry.space_group_name_H-M   'P 1'
#
loop_
_entity.id
_entity.type
_entity.pdbx_description
1 polymer ?
#
loop_
_entity_poly.entity_id
_entity_poly.type
_entity_poly.pdbx_seq_one_letter_code
_entity_poly.pdbx_strand_id
1 'polypeptide(L)'
;MRAFARKLAAIIPLARSNATATTAAAPSSLVLKVGDTLHERRRFTDGEVEAYAAVSGDRNPVHLDDAFARQVGGFGRGRVVHGMLVASLFPALIAAHFPGAVYARQSLKFAAPVYVGDEVLVQVQALHIRASTTKHIVKFGTKCFSDSDDLLAVDGEAMAVLPSLYLKTTTEPSGFAIFGPLNLSFSMAGATTTSSPLRRMESVCRHLLPASPPILYQNPLGAIRLESSPVIIGGMVLDIHAKPSMQPHPGTTVPGMVKYVSGGVARNIAECICKLETRPFMISVVGNDMAGDFLLKYWRSAGLCTDVSNVFDGSGELIAGVASVGAVEKFLSPSWICQFRLHISSAPLLMLDANLSPDSLEAACKIAHESGVPVFFEPVSLAKGSRIAPIAKYITYTSPNEIELVAMANSLSPPEKYNFVKMEQSKNKAKAVEYLFEMLSPAVFFLLEKGIKFLLVTLGSNGVFVCCKESTSLVDQRKSEMISFSTPLLQKLDLCFPSNILVDLPREGSSRTCVFHFPAVSASVVSLTGAGDCFVGGVISALCGGLGMMQSVAVGIAIAKSSVESEANIPDKFSAETIAGRGLVTT
;
A
#
# COMPACT_ATOMS: atom_id res chain seq x y z
N MET A 1 -21.10 28.68 35.44
CA MET A 1 -21.84 28.21 36.63
C MET A 1 -23.31 28.11 36.27
N ARG A 2 -23.93 26.97 36.62
CA ARG A 2 -25.28 26.57 36.25
C ARG A 2 -26.36 27.43 36.94
N ALA A 3 -27.46 27.58 36.21
CA ALA A 3 -28.86 27.59 36.67
C ALA A 3 -29.35 28.72 37.58
N PHE A 4 -30.27 29.53 37.04
CA PHE A 4 -31.53 29.97 37.67
C PHE A 4 -32.32 30.76 36.60
N ALA A 5 -32.99 30.14 35.63
CA ALA A 5 -34.33 29.56 35.73
C ALA A 5 -35.34 30.44 36.50
N ARG A 6 -36.29 30.98 35.72
CA ARG A 6 -37.69 31.34 36.07
C ARG A 6 -37.94 32.71 36.72
N LYS A 7 -38.63 33.58 35.96
CA LYS A 7 -39.84 34.31 36.40
C LYS A 7 -40.63 34.80 35.15
N LEU A 8 -41.82 34.23 34.97
CA LEU A 8 -43.14 34.90 34.85
C LEU A 8 -43.45 35.41 33.43
N ALA A 9 -44.23 34.74 32.57
CA ALA A 9 -45.65 34.33 32.66
C ALA A 9 -46.65 35.51 32.75
N ALA A 10 -47.21 35.90 31.60
CA ALA A 10 -48.47 36.61 31.40
C ALA A 10 -48.67 36.77 29.86
N ILE A 11 -49.78 36.58 29.16
CA ILE A 11 -51.21 36.26 29.38
C ILE A 11 -51.72 35.75 28.00
N ILE A 12 -52.59 34.72 27.98
CA ILE A 12 -53.35 34.23 26.80
C ILE A 12 -54.77 34.83 26.88
N PRO A 13 -55.51 35.05 25.76
CA PRO A 13 -56.55 34.08 25.38
C PRO A 13 -56.62 33.83 23.85
N LEU A 14 -56.59 32.59 23.36
CA LEU A 14 -57.68 31.60 23.27
C LEU A 14 -58.76 31.94 22.22
N ALA A 15 -58.70 31.23 21.08
CA ALA A 15 -59.89 30.79 20.35
C ALA A 15 -59.70 29.31 19.98
N ARG A 16 -60.55 28.46 20.55
CA ARG A 16 -60.65 27.01 20.32
C ARG A 16 -61.60 26.75 19.15
N SER A 17 -61.26 25.78 18.30
CA SER A 17 -62.26 24.89 17.69
C SER A 17 -61.85 23.44 17.95
N ASN A 18 -62.68 22.72 18.69
CA ASN A 18 -62.53 21.30 18.96
C ASN A 18 -62.91 20.49 17.72
N ALA A 19 -61.98 19.68 17.21
CA ALA A 19 -62.29 18.48 16.44
C ALA A 19 -61.54 17.31 17.09
N THR A 20 -62.31 16.28 17.39
CA THR A 20 -61.95 15.05 18.10
C THR A 20 -60.73 14.37 17.48
N ALA A 21 -59.64 14.28 18.25
CA ALA A 21 -58.48 13.45 17.92
C ALA A 21 -58.79 11.99 18.26
N THR A 22 -59.27 11.24 17.26
CA THR A 22 -59.10 9.78 17.24
C THR A 22 -57.60 9.53 17.14
N THR A 23 -57.02 8.91 18.17
CA THR A 23 -55.63 8.47 18.19
C THR A 23 -55.38 7.53 17.02
N ALA A 24 -54.84 8.05 15.92
CA ALA A 24 -54.25 7.22 14.89
C ALA A 24 -53.05 6.50 15.51
N ALA A 25 -53.16 5.19 15.67
CA ALA A 25 -52.05 4.34 16.07
C ALA A 25 -50.87 4.62 15.14
N ALA A 26 -49.69 4.89 15.72
CA ALA A 26 -48.46 4.99 14.96
C ALA A 26 -48.28 3.72 14.11
N PRO A 27 -47.85 3.82 12.84
CA PRO A 27 -47.64 2.64 12.01
C PRO A 27 -46.64 1.74 12.72
N SER A 28 -47.07 0.52 13.05
CA SER A 28 -46.21 -0.50 13.65
C SER A 28 -45.04 -0.75 12.69
N SER A 29 -43.86 -0.24 13.02
CA SER A 29 -42.66 -0.52 12.25
C SER A 29 -42.38 -2.02 12.34
N LEU A 30 -42.66 -2.77 11.27
CA LEU A 30 -42.35 -4.19 11.24
C LEU A 30 -40.83 -4.36 11.28
N VAL A 31 -40.37 -5.11 12.28
CA VAL A 31 -38.97 -5.51 12.42
C VAL A 31 -38.77 -6.80 11.65
N LEU A 32 -37.80 -6.84 10.75
CA LEU A 32 -37.40 -8.04 10.02
C LEU A 32 -36.94 -9.14 11.00
N LYS A 33 -37.54 -10.32 10.89
CA LYS A 33 -37.21 -11.52 11.64
C LYS A 33 -36.72 -12.63 10.72
N VAL A 34 -35.99 -13.59 11.29
CA VAL A 34 -35.64 -14.82 10.58
C VAL A 34 -36.93 -15.54 10.20
N GLY A 35 -37.03 -15.93 8.92
CA GLY A 35 -38.22 -16.52 8.29
C GLY A 35 -39.00 -15.56 7.40
N ASP A 36 -38.88 -14.24 7.62
CA ASP A 36 -39.62 -13.24 6.84
C ASP A 36 -39.17 -13.23 5.38
N THR A 37 -40.13 -13.11 4.47
CA THR A 37 -39.89 -13.07 3.02
C THR A 37 -40.38 -11.76 2.43
N LEU A 38 -39.51 -11.08 1.70
CA LEU A 38 -39.81 -9.92 0.87
C LEU A 38 -39.98 -10.38 -0.58
N HIS A 39 -40.89 -9.78 -1.33
CA HIS A 39 -41.10 -10.11 -2.73
C HIS A 39 -41.48 -8.90 -3.58
N GLU A 40 -41.24 -9.01 -4.89
CA GLU A 40 -41.68 -8.05 -5.90
C GLU A 40 -41.91 -8.78 -7.22
N ARG A 41 -42.79 -8.25 -8.08
CA ARG A 41 -43.00 -8.74 -9.45
C ARG A 41 -42.49 -7.71 -10.44
N ARG A 42 -41.75 -8.13 -11.46
CA ARG A 42 -41.21 -7.24 -12.50
C ARG A 42 -41.16 -7.93 -13.86
N ARG A 43 -41.34 -7.15 -14.93
CA ARG A 43 -41.07 -7.55 -16.32
C ARG A 43 -39.86 -6.82 -16.87
N PHE A 44 -39.12 -7.48 -17.75
CA PHE A 44 -38.00 -6.89 -18.47
C PHE A 44 -38.39 -6.61 -19.92
N THR A 45 -38.16 -5.38 -20.36
CA THR A 45 -38.40 -4.92 -21.73
C THR A 45 -37.19 -5.15 -22.64
N ASP A 46 -37.42 -5.14 -23.95
CA ASP A 46 -36.33 -5.24 -24.94
C ASP A 46 -35.27 -4.14 -24.75
N GLY A 47 -35.72 -2.90 -24.51
CA GLY A 47 -34.82 -1.78 -24.27
C GLY A 47 -33.96 -1.95 -23.01
N GLU A 48 -34.48 -2.58 -21.95
CA GLU A 48 -33.70 -2.88 -20.75
C GLU A 48 -32.68 -4.00 -21.00
N VAL A 49 -33.02 -5.01 -21.79
CA VAL A 49 -32.09 -6.09 -22.16
C VAL A 49 -30.97 -5.55 -23.06
N GLU A 50 -31.30 -4.67 -24.01
CA GLU A 50 -30.31 -4.00 -24.86
C GLU A 50 -29.43 -3.04 -24.06
N ALA A 51 -30.01 -2.23 -23.18
CA ALA A 51 -29.26 -1.34 -22.29
C ALA A 51 -28.35 -2.13 -21.35
N TYR A 52 -28.83 -3.27 -20.83
CA TYR A 52 -28.02 -4.15 -20.00
C TYR A 52 -26.88 -4.79 -20.79
N ALA A 53 -27.12 -5.26 -22.01
CA ALA A 53 -26.06 -5.77 -22.89
C ALA A 53 -25.00 -4.70 -23.19
N ALA A 54 -25.43 -3.44 -23.38
CA ALA A 54 -24.52 -2.32 -23.62
C ALA A 54 -23.65 -2.00 -22.38
N VAL A 55 -24.23 -1.98 -21.18
CA VAL A 55 -23.48 -1.65 -19.95
C VAL A 55 -22.65 -2.82 -19.41
N SER A 56 -23.15 -4.06 -19.54
CA SER A 56 -22.44 -5.26 -19.05
C SER A 56 -21.39 -5.77 -20.03
N GLY A 57 -21.49 -5.42 -21.31
CA GLY A 57 -20.66 -5.98 -22.39
C GLY A 57 -21.08 -7.39 -22.82
N ASP A 58 -22.07 -8.01 -22.15
CA ASP A 58 -22.60 -9.32 -22.55
C ASP A 58 -23.54 -9.17 -23.74
N ARG A 59 -22.94 -9.27 -24.93
CA ARG A 59 -23.64 -9.22 -26.22
C ARG A 59 -23.89 -10.61 -26.81
N ASN A 60 -23.98 -11.64 -25.97
CA ASN A 60 -24.29 -12.99 -26.45
C ASN A 60 -25.59 -12.94 -27.28
N PRO A 61 -25.60 -13.44 -28.54
CA PRO A 61 -26.75 -13.30 -29.42
C PRO A 61 -28.05 -13.90 -28.87
N VAL A 62 -28.00 -14.84 -27.92
CA VAL A 62 -29.20 -15.37 -27.24
C VAL A 62 -30.04 -14.30 -26.53
N HIS A 63 -29.46 -13.14 -26.23
CA HIS A 63 -30.15 -12.00 -25.61
C HIS A 63 -30.65 -10.96 -26.62
N LEU A 64 -30.04 -10.89 -27.80
CA LEU A 64 -30.21 -9.76 -28.73
C LEU A 64 -30.84 -10.15 -30.07
N ASP A 65 -30.65 -11.41 -30.50
CA ASP A 65 -31.12 -11.94 -31.79
C ASP A 65 -32.14 -13.06 -31.55
N ASP A 66 -33.40 -12.81 -31.92
CA ASP A 66 -34.50 -13.77 -31.73
C ASP A 66 -34.36 -15.03 -32.60
N ALA A 67 -33.85 -14.87 -33.82
CA ALA A 67 -33.66 -16.00 -34.73
C ALA A 67 -32.54 -16.91 -34.22
N PHE A 68 -31.44 -16.33 -33.75
CA PHE A 68 -30.36 -17.08 -33.13
C PHE A 68 -30.82 -17.78 -31.84
N ALA A 69 -31.52 -17.06 -30.96
CA ALA A 69 -32.00 -17.63 -29.68
C ALA A 69 -32.88 -18.87 -29.91
N ARG A 70 -33.81 -18.84 -30.87
CA ARG A 70 -34.66 -20.00 -31.21
C ARG A 70 -33.91 -21.20 -31.79
N GLN A 71 -32.76 -20.96 -32.42
CA GLN A 71 -31.92 -22.03 -32.99
C GLN A 71 -31.06 -22.72 -31.93
N VAL A 72 -30.76 -22.04 -30.82
CA VAL A 72 -30.03 -22.62 -29.69
C VAL A 72 -30.96 -23.53 -28.89
N GLY A 73 -30.58 -24.81 -28.77
CA GLY A 73 -31.34 -25.79 -28.01
C GLY A 73 -31.59 -25.34 -26.58
N GLY A 74 -32.87 -25.18 -26.20
CA GLY A 74 -33.29 -24.74 -24.86
C GLY A 74 -33.98 -23.37 -24.81
N PHE A 75 -33.92 -22.54 -25.85
CA PHE A 75 -34.52 -21.20 -25.89
C PHE A 75 -35.59 -21.01 -26.98
N GLY A 76 -36.42 -22.04 -27.19
CA GLY A 76 -37.40 -22.09 -28.30
C GLY A 76 -38.47 -20.98 -28.30
N ARG A 77 -38.64 -20.25 -27.19
CA ARG A 77 -39.57 -19.09 -27.12
C ARG A 77 -38.96 -17.77 -27.61
N GLY A 78 -37.66 -17.74 -27.94
CA GLY A 78 -36.97 -16.53 -28.42
C GLY A 78 -35.92 -16.02 -27.44
N ARG A 79 -35.68 -14.71 -27.49
CA ARG A 79 -34.64 -14.05 -26.68
C ARG A 79 -34.86 -14.25 -25.17
N VAL A 80 -33.76 -14.51 -24.47
CA VAL A 80 -33.74 -14.65 -23.00
C VAL A 80 -33.14 -13.42 -22.34
N VAL A 81 -33.61 -13.08 -21.14
CA VAL A 81 -33.04 -12.02 -20.30
C VAL A 81 -31.72 -12.52 -19.70
N HIS A 82 -30.71 -11.66 -19.60
CA HIS A 82 -29.46 -12.00 -18.90
C HIS A 82 -29.76 -12.45 -17.48
N GLY A 83 -29.26 -13.62 -17.08
CA GLY A 83 -29.48 -14.14 -15.72
C GLY A 83 -29.01 -13.17 -14.63
N MET A 84 -27.92 -12.43 -14.89
CA MET A 84 -27.41 -11.40 -13.99
C MET A 84 -28.30 -10.15 -13.91
N LEU A 85 -28.99 -9.78 -15.01
CA LEU A 85 -30.00 -8.72 -14.99
C LEU A 85 -31.18 -9.15 -14.11
N VAL A 86 -31.63 -10.40 -14.22
CA VAL A 86 -32.68 -10.95 -13.33
C VAL A 86 -32.21 -10.96 -11.86
N ALA A 87 -30.97 -11.38 -11.60
CA ALA A 87 -30.41 -11.41 -10.25
C ALA A 87 -30.21 -10.02 -9.62
N SER A 88 -30.16 -8.96 -10.44
CA SER A 88 -30.06 -7.57 -9.95
C SER A 88 -31.29 -7.12 -9.13
N LEU A 89 -32.40 -7.85 -9.22
CA LEU A 89 -33.60 -7.59 -8.42
C LEU A 89 -33.39 -7.86 -6.92
N PHE A 90 -32.50 -8.78 -6.53
CA PHE A 90 -32.25 -9.08 -5.11
C PHE A 90 -31.68 -7.88 -4.33
N PRO A 91 -30.56 -7.24 -4.76
CA PRO A 91 -30.05 -6.05 -4.08
C PRO A 91 -31.01 -4.87 -4.20
N ALA A 92 -31.75 -4.73 -5.31
CA ALA A 92 -32.76 -3.68 -5.46
C ALA A 92 -33.89 -3.81 -4.43
N LEU A 93 -34.46 -5.01 -4.29
CA LEU A 93 -35.51 -5.29 -3.32
C LEU A 93 -35.03 -5.08 -1.88
N ILE A 94 -33.82 -5.54 -1.55
CA ILE A 94 -33.25 -5.30 -0.22
C ILE A 94 -33.02 -3.80 0.03
N ALA A 95 -32.49 -3.06 -0.94
CA ALA A 95 -32.23 -1.63 -0.78
C ALA A 95 -33.52 -0.79 -0.69
N ALA A 96 -34.60 -1.20 -1.35
CA ALA A 96 -35.90 -0.55 -1.26
C ALA A 96 -36.45 -0.57 0.18
N HIS A 97 -36.32 -1.72 0.86
CA HIS A 97 -36.74 -1.87 2.24
C HIS A 97 -35.72 -1.37 3.27
N PHE A 98 -34.43 -1.46 2.95
CA PHE A 98 -33.31 -1.07 3.83
C PHE A 98 -32.32 -0.13 3.13
N PRO A 99 -32.66 1.16 2.94
CA PRO A 99 -31.75 2.12 2.30
C PRO A 99 -30.42 2.22 3.03
N GLY A 100 -29.32 2.09 2.28
CA GLY A 100 -27.97 2.03 2.84
C GLY A 100 -27.50 0.62 3.21
N ALA A 101 -28.27 -0.42 2.90
CA ALA A 101 -27.81 -1.80 2.99
C ALA A 101 -26.57 -2.02 2.10
N VAL A 102 -25.55 -2.69 2.67
CA VAL A 102 -24.33 -3.04 1.95
C VAL A 102 -24.41 -4.50 1.52
N TYR A 103 -24.52 -4.75 0.23
CA TYR A 103 -24.52 -6.09 -0.35
C TYR A 103 -23.10 -6.67 -0.37
N ALA A 104 -22.87 -7.74 0.38
CA ALA A 104 -21.53 -8.26 0.65
C ALA A 104 -21.18 -9.54 -0.13
N ARG A 105 -22.17 -10.40 -0.39
CA ARG A 105 -21.97 -11.69 -1.09
C ARG A 105 -23.25 -12.13 -1.79
N GLN A 106 -23.11 -12.80 -2.92
CA GLN A 106 -24.18 -13.53 -3.61
C GLN A 106 -23.65 -14.88 -4.12
N SER A 107 -24.44 -15.93 -4.01
CA SER A 107 -24.32 -17.16 -4.84
C SER A 107 -25.51 -17.26 -5.79
N LEU A 108 -25.33 -17.77 -7.00
CA LEU A 108 -26.40 -17.91 -7.99
C LEU A 108 -26.32 -19.27 -8.68
N LYS A 109 -27.49 -19.88 -8.90
CA LYS A 109 -27.73 -21.02 -9.77
C LYS A 109 -28.84 -20.63 -10.75
N PHE A 110 -28.53 -20.60 -12.04
CA PHE A 110 -29.49 -20.35 -13.10
C PHE A 110 -30.13 -21.69 -13.50
N ALA A 111 -31.36 -21.91 -13.05
CA ALA A 111 -32.05 -23.19 -13.18
C ALA A 111 -32.96 -23.26 -14.42
N ALA A 112 -33.47 -22.11 -14.88
CA ALA A 112 -34.28 -22.01 -16.09
C ALA A 112 -34.15 -20.62 -16.75
N PRO A 113 -34.38 -20.50 -18.07
CA PRO A 113 -34.37 -19.21 -18.76
C PRO A 113 -35.57 -18.34 -18.36
N VAL A 114 -35.33 -17.03 -18.31
CA VAL A 114 -36.38 -16.01 -18.27
C VAL A 114 -36.44 -15.37 -19.64
N TYR A 115 -37.62 -15.33 -20.27
CA TYR A 115 -37.76 -14.72 -21.59
C TYR A 115 -38.10 -13.24 -21.49
N VAL A 116 -37.74 -12.47 -22.51
CA VAL A 116 -38.08 -11.03 -22.54
C VAL A 116 -39.61 -10.88 -22.53
N GLY A 117 -40.11 -10.00 -21.66
CA GLY A 117 -41.54 -9.83 -21.42
C GLY A 117 -42.15 -10.78 -20.38
N ASP A 118 -41.45 -11.84 -19.93
CA ASP A 118 -41.91 -12.68 -18.82
C ASP A 118 -42.01 -11.86 -17.53
N GLU A 119 -43.03 -12.16 -16.73
CA GLU A 119 -43.13 -11.64 -15.37
C GLU A 119 -42.29 -12.50 -14.42
N VAL A 120 -41.46 -11.84 -13.63
CA VAL A 120 -40.54 -12.47 -12.70
C VAL A 120 -40.95 -12.12 -11.28
N LEU A 121 -41.26 -13.14 -10.48
CA LEU A 121 -41.44 -13.02 -9.04
C LEU A 121 -40.08 -13.18 -8.35
N VAL A 122 -39.55 -12.08 -7.82
CA VAL A 122 -38.34 -12.10 -6.99
C VAL A 122 -38.71 -12.28 -5.52
N GLN A 123 -37.97 -13.11 -4.80
CA GLN A 123 -38.14 -13.35 -3.37
C GLN A 123 -36.80 -13.31 -2.62
N VAL A 124 -36.80 -12.67 -1.47
CA VAL A 124 -35.67 -12.56 -0.55
C VAL A 124 -36.14 -12.93 0.86
N GLN A 125 -35.71 -14.08 1.37
CA GLN A 125 -36.10 -14.59 2.69
C GLN A 125 -34.96 -14.46 3.69
N ALA A 126 -35.20 -13.88 4.87
CA ALA A 126 -34.19 -13.79 5.93
C ALA A 126 -33.93 -15.17 6.57
N LEU A 127 -32.76 -15.76 6.31
CA LEU A 127 -32.39 -17.08 6.84
C LEU A 127 -31.68 -16.99 8.19
N HIS A 128 -30.86 -15.96 8.38
CA HIS A 128 -30.10 -15.77 9.61
C HIS A 128 -29.78 -14.29 9.84
N ILE A 129 -29.94 -13.81 11.07
CA ILE A 129 -29.63 -12.44 11.47
C ILE A 129 -28.60 -12.47 12.59
N ARG A 130 -27.43 -11.85 12.37
CA ARG A 130 -26.40 -11.64 13.39
C ARG A 130 -26.30 -10.16 13.72
N ALA A 131 -26.59 -9.80 14.97
CA ALA A 131 -26.44 -8.44 15.45
C ALA A 131 -24.98 -8.13 15.84
N SER A 132 -24.49 -6.97 15.45
CA SER A 132 -23.32 -6.29 16.00
C SER A 132 -23.78 -4.98 16.65
N THR A 133 -22.95 -4.36 17.50
CA THR A 133 -23.29 -3.16 18.29
C THR A 133 -23.81 -1.97 17.47
N THR A 134 -23.52 -1.89 16.17
CA THR A 134 -23.97 -0.78 15.30
C THR A 134 -24.54 -1.19 13.94
N LYS A 135 -24.56 -2.50 13.59
CA LYS A 135 -24.98 -3.01 12.26
C LYS A 135 -25.53 -4.43 12.36
N HIS A 136 -26.40 -4.82 11.42
CA HIS A 136 -26.96 -6.18 11.35
C HIS A 136 -26.46 -6.92 10.12
N ILE A 137 -25.82 -8.07 10.29
CA ILE A 137 -25.43 -8.92 9.16
C ILE A 137 -26.55 -9.93 8.94
N VAL A 138 -27.17 -9.90 7.77
CA VAL A 138 -28.29 -10.77 7.42
C VAL A 138 -27.91 -11.65 6.24
N LYS A 139 -28.16 -12.96 6.40
CA LYS A 139 -28.10 -13.95 5.32
C LYS A 139 -29.52 -14.11 4.77
N PHE A 140 -29.67 -13.99 3.46
CA PHE A 140 -30.93 -14.17 2.76
C PHE A 140 -30.88 -15.36 1.80
N GLY A 141 -31.99 -16.08 1.67
CA GLY A 141 -32.27 -16.96 0.54
C GLY A 141 -32.88 -16.13 -0.58
N THR A 142 -32.39 -16.28 -1.80
CA THR A 142 -32.77 -15.45 -2.94
C THR A 142 -33.28 -16.32 -4.07
N LYS A 143 -34.53 -16.11 -4.50
CA LYS A 143 -35.17 -16.90 -5.56
C LYS A 143 -35.89 -16.02 -6.57
N CYS A 144 -35.84 -16.40 -7.84
CA CYS A 144 -36.69 -15.83 -8.88
C CYS A 144 -37.50 -16.93 -9.57
N PHE A 145 -38.78 -16.68 -9.80
CA PHE A 145 -39.70 -17.57 -10.51
C PHE A 145 -40.24 -16.87 -11.77
N SER A 146 -40.37 -17.61 -12.87
CA SER A 146 -40.99 -17.10 -14.13
C SER A 146 -42.47 -17.51 -14.21
N ASP A 147 -43.31 -16.58 -14.70
CA ASP A 147 -44.78 -16.60 -14.66
C ASP A 147 -45.45 -17.76 -15.43
N SER A 148 -44.71 -18.55 -16.24
CA SER A 148 -45.37 -19.62 -17.00
C SER A 148 -45.70 -20.86 -16.17
N ASP A 149 -44.94 -21.18 -15.10
CA ASP A 149 -45.10 -22.47 -14.38
C ASP A 149 -44.63 -22.44 -12.89
N ASP A 150 -44.56 -21.27 -12.23
CA ASP A 150 -43.81 -21.13 -10.95
C ASP A 150 -42.39 -21.71 -11.06
N LEU A 151 -41.82 -21.63 -12.26
CA LEU A 151 -40.57 -22.29 -12.60
C LEU A 151 -39.43 -21.52 -11.95
N LEU A 152 -38.69 -22.18 -11.07
CA LEU A 152 -37.50 -21.63 -10.44
C LEU A 152 -36.45 -21.29 -11.51
N ALA A 153 -36.28 -20.01 -11.78
CA ALA A 153 -35.34 -19.50 -12.77
C ALA A 153 -33.97 -19.22 -12.15
N VAL A 154 -33.94 -18.66 -10.94
CA VAL A 154 -32.72 -18.33 -10.21
C VAL A 154 -32.86 -18.75 -8.76
N ASP A 155 -31.84 -19.43 -8.23
CA ASP A 155 -31.74 -19.82 -6.81
C ASP A 155 -30.38 -19.39 -6.25
N GLY A 156 -30.31 -19.09 -4.96
CA GLY A 156 -29.08 -18.58 -4.37
C GLY A 156 -29.21 -18.10 -2.93
N GLU A 157 -28.10 -17.56 -2.43
CA GLU A 157 -28.02 -16.92 -1.12
C GLU A 157 -27.29 -15.58 -1.20
N ALA A 158 -27.80 -14.59 -0.48
CA ALA A 158 -27.17 -13.29 -0.34
C ALA A 158 -26.72 -13.03 1.10
N MET A 159 -25.70 -12.17 1.25
CA MET A 159 -25.33 -11.60 2.53
C MET A 159 -25.33 -10.09 2.43
N ALA A 160 -26.07 -9.42 3.30
CA ALA A 160 -26.11 -7.96 3.36
C ALA A 160 -25.91 -7.45 4.78
N VAL A 161 -25.27 -6.30 4.90
CA VAL A 161 -25.16 -5.56 6.16
C VAL A 161 -26.22 -4.47 6.15
N LEU A 162 -27.24 -4.63 6.99
CA LEU A 162 -28.34 -3.70 7.13
C LEU A 162 -28.03 -2.63 8.19
N PRO A 163 -28.36 -1.36 7.94
CA PRO A 163 -28.23 -0.29 8.92
C PRO A 163 -29.27 -0.39 10.04
N SER A 164 -30.42 -1.02 9.77
CA SER A 164 -31.47 -1.31 10.75
C SER A 164 -32.28 -2.53 10.32
N LEU A 165 -33.01 -3.16 11.24
CA LEU A 165 -33.98 -4.23 10.93
C LEU A 165 -35.39 -3.70 10.70
N TYR A 166 -35.63 -2.40 10.81
CA TYR A 166 -36.96 -1.82 10.60
C TYR A 166 -37.24 -1.70 9.11
N LEU A 167 -38.33 -2.32 8.67
CA LEU A 167 -38.81 -2.22 7.30
C LEU A 167 -39.33 -0.80 7.06
N LYS A 168 -38.85 -0.14 6.00
CA LYS A 168 -39.54 1.06 5.49
C LYS A 168 -40.76 0.62 4.67
N THR A 169 -41.92 1.13 5.03
CA THR A 169 -43.13 1.01 4.19
C THR A 169 -43.00 1.97 3.02
N THR A 170 -42.96 1.43 1.80
CA THR A 170 -42.99 2.16 0.54
C THR A 170 -44.38 2.75 0.32
N THR A 171 -44.59 4.00 0.76
CA THR A 171 -45.69 4.83 0.26
C THR A 171 -45.18 5.58 -0.97
N GLU A 172 -45.42 5.03 -2.16
CA GLU A 172 -45.52 5.65 -3.50
C GLU A 172 -44.95 4.71 -4.58
N PRO A 173 -45.65 4.49 -5.71
CA PRO A 173 -45.17 3.64 -6.80
C PRO A 173 -44.02 4.33 -7.55
N SER A 174 -42.88 3.65 -7.64
CA SER A 174 -41.68 4.12 -8.35
C SER A 174 -41.92 4.15 -9.87
N GLY A 175 -42.41 5.30 -10.36
CA GLY A 175 -42.26 5.68 -11.76
C GLY A 175 -40.79 5.95 -12.07
N PHE A 176 -40.17 5.08 -12.87
CA PHE A 176 -38.83 5.30 -13.44
C PHE A 176 -38.90 6.47 -14.45
N ALA A 177 -38.58 7.68 -14.00
CA ALA A 177 -38.32 8.80 -14.88
C ALA A 177 -36.92 8.63 -15.49
N ILE A 178 -36.87 8.30 -16.78
CA ILE A 178 -35.67 8.39 -17.62
C ILE A 178 -35.29 9.87 -17.71
N PHE A 179 -34.17 10.26 -17.08
CA PHE A 179 -33.59 11.57 -17.31
C PHE A 179 -33.14 11.66 -18.78
N GLY A 180 -33.75 12.57 -19.54
CA GLY A 180 -33.33 12.94 -20.89
C GLY A 180 -31.92 13.56 -20.92
N PRO A 181 -31.34 13.79 -22.11
CA PRO A 181 -29.93 14.10 -22.27
C PRO A 181 -29.61 15.48 -21.69
N LEU A 182 -28.86 15.49 -20.57
CA LEU A 182 -28.23 16.70 -20.05
C LEU A 182 -27.01 17.04 -20.92
N ASN A 183 -27.18 18.04 -21.78
CA ASN A 183 -26.07 18.83 -22.29
C ASN A 183 -25.41 19.55 -21.10
N LEU A 184 -24.25 19.05 -20.66
CA LEU A 184 -23.39 19.74 -19.71
C LEU A 184 -22.01 19.94 -20.36
N SER A 185 -21.79 21.16 -20.84
CA SER A 185 -20.47 21.73 -21.06
C SER A 185 -19.71 21.76 -19.72
N PHE A 186 -18.60 21.04 -19.62
CA PHE A 186 -17.75 21.06 -18.43
C PHE A 186 -16.89 22.33 -18.40
N SER A 187 -17.14 23.17 -17.38
CA SER A 187 -16.14 24.11 -16.88
C SER A 187 -15.26 23.39 -15.86
N MET A 188 -13.96 23.34 -16.14
CA MET A 188 -12.93 22.79 -15.25
C MET A 188 -12.66 23.78 -14.11
N ALA A 189 -13.22 23.51 -12.92
CA ALA A 189 -12.68 24.04 -11.67
C ALA A 189 -13.14 23.21 -10.45
N GLY A 190 -12.19 22.47 -9.85
CA GLY A 190 -12.08 22.20 -8.42
C GLY A 190 -13.18 21.38 -7.72
N ALA A 191 -12.93 20.07 -7.53
CA ALA A 191 -13.26 19.33 -6.30
C ALA A 191 -12.71 17.89 -6.36
N THR A 192 -11.63 17.63 -5.65
CA THR A 192 -10.96 16.33 -5.53
C THR A 192 -11.50 15.54 -4.33
N THR A 193 -12.51 14.69 -4.52
CA THR A 193 -12.74 13.49 -3.69
C THR A 193 -13.58 12.46 -4.44
N THR A 194 -12.95 11.46 -5.06
CA THR A 194 -13.67 10.32 -5.64
C THR A 194 -14.01 9.30 -4.55
N SER A 195 -15.29 8.90 -4.50
CA SER A 195 -15.82 7.96 -3.51
C SER A 195 -15.32 6.52 -3.77
N SER A 196 -15.16 5.72 -2.72
CA SER A 196 -14.71 4.31 -2.80
C SER A 196 -15.46 3.44 -3.84
N PRO A 197 -16.78 3.61 -4.07
CA PRO A 197 -17.49 2.89 -5.12
C PRO A 197 -17.05 3.27 -6.55
N LEU A 198 -16.80 4.56 -6.79
CA LEU A 198 -16.31 5.04 -8.10
C LEU A 198 -14.95 4.45 -8.45
N ARG A 199 -14.03 4.35 -7.48
CA ARG A 199 -12.72 3.70 -7.70
C ARG A 199 -12.84 2.22 -8.03
N ARG A 200 -13.79 1.50 -7.40
CA ARG A 200 -14.03 0.08 -7.71
C ARG A 200 -14.64 -0.09 -9.11
N MET A 201 -15.58 0.78 -9.48
CA MET A 201 -16.14 0.79 -10.83
C MET A 201 -15.06 1.09 -11.88
N GLU A 202 -14.21 2.08 -11.63
CA GLU A 202 -13.06 2.40 -12.49
C GLU A 202 -12.05 1.25 -12.59
N SER A 203 -11.80 0.53 -11.49
CA SER A 203 -10.91 -0.65 -11.48
C SER A 203 -11.47 -1.80 -12.34
N VAL A 204 -12.79 -2.00 -12.34
CA VAL A 204 -13.47 -3.01 -13.16
C VAL A 204 -13.50 -2.57 -14.63
N CYS A 205 -13.83 -1.31 -14.92
CA CYS A 205 -13.79 -0.75 -16.28
C CYS A 205 -12.40 -0.86 -16.91
N ARG A 206 -11.32 -0.67 -16.12
CA ARG A 206 -9.93 -0.81 -16.58
C ARG A 206 -9.53 -2.23 -16.98
N HIS A 207 -10.20 -3.27 -16.44
CA HIS A 207 -9.96 -4.66 -16.82
C HIS A 207 -10.73 -5.10 -18.08
N LEU A 208 -11.80 -4.39 -18.44
CA LEU A 208 -12.73 -4.78 -19.52
C LEU A 208 -12.52 -4.01 -20.83
N LEU A 209 -11.66 -3.00 -20.84
CA LEU A 209 -11.36 -2.17 -22.02
C LEU A 209 -9.93 -2.43 -22.53
N PRO A 210 -9.66 -2.31 -23.85
CA PRO A 210 -8.31 -2.43 -24.39
C PRO A 210 -7.38 -1.41 -23.72
N ALA A 211 -6.19 -1.89 -23.31
CA ALA A 211 -5.27 -1.14 -22.49
C ALA A 211 -4.81 0.15 -23.19
N SER A 212 -5.29 1.29 -22.72
CA SER A 212 -4.62 2.57 -22.96
C SER A 212 -3.26 2.53 -22.26
N PRO A 213 -2.21 3.17 -22.81
CA PRO A 213 -0.93 3.25 -22.11
C PRO A 213 -1.16 3.89 -20.73
N PRO A 214 -0.64 3.30 -19.64
CA PRO A 214 -0.81 3.85 -18.30
C PRO A 214 -0.30 5.28 -18.22
N ILE A 215 -1.16 6.18 -17.71
CA ILE A 215 -0.88 7.60 -17.55
C ILE A 215 -0.48 7.86 -16.11
N LEU A 216 0.66 8.53 -15.91
CA LEU A 216 1.13 8.96 -14.61
C LEU A 216 0.44 10.26 -14.20
N TYR A 217 -0.05 10.30 -12.97
CA TYR A 217 -0.65 11.50 -12.38
C TYR A 217 0.12 11.84 -11.11
N GLN A 218 0.64 13.06 -11.03
CA GLN A 218 1.13 13.60 -9.76
C GLN A 218 -0.05 13.72 -8.79
N ASN A 219 0.15 13.27 -7.56
CA ASN A 219 -0.83 13.45 -6.50
C ASN A 219 -0.75 14.92 -6.02
N PRO A 220 -1.79 15.76 -6.18
CA PRO A 220 -1.73 17.21 -5.98
C PRO A 220 -1.64 17.65 -4.50
N LEU A 221 -1.23 16.77 -3.59
CA LEU A 221 -1.21 17.02 -2.15
C LEU A 221 0.11 17.62 -1.64
N GLY A 222 1.15 17.71 -2.47
CA GLY A 222 2.37 18.46 -2.17
C GLY A 222 2.23 19.93 -2.55
N ALA A 223 1.86 20.80 -1.60
CA ALA A 223 2.26 22.19 -1.74
C ALA A 223 3.79 22.21 -1.80
N ILE A 224 4.39 22.92 -2.77
CA ILE A 224 5.84 23.10 -2.90
C ILE A 224 6.36 23.70 -1.59
N ARG A 225 6.77 22.85 -0.65
CA ARG A 225 7.56 23.23 0.51
C ARG A 225 8.98 22.80 0.20
N LEU A 226 9.78 23.74 -0.28
CA LEU A 226 11.24 23.62 -0.37
C LEU A 226 11.84 23.66 1.05
N GLU A 227 11.43 22.74 1.92
CA GLU A 227 12.17 22.43 3.14
C GLU A 227 13.28 21.43 2.76
N SER A 228 14.51 21.65 3.24
CA SER A 228 15.62 20.71 3.01
C SER A 228 15.28 19.35 3.62
N SER A 229 14.93 18.37 2.78
CA SER A 229 14.51 17.03 3.20
C SER A 229 15.24 15.95 2.42
N PRO A 230 15.67 14.83 3.04
CA PRO A 230 16.24 13.73 2.28
C PRO A 230 15.23 13.20 1.27
N VAL A 231 15.65 13.00 0.03
CA VAL A 231 14.81 12.48 -1.05
C VAL A 231 15.01 10.98 -1.15
N ILE A 232 13.93 10.22 -1.14
CA ILE A 232 13.93 8.76 -1.20
C ILE A 232 13.22 8.33 -2.48
N ILE A 233 13.87 7.58 -3.36
CA ILE A 233 13.28 7.07 -4.60
C ILE A 233 13.33 5.55 -4.60
N GLY A 234 12.17 4.92 -4.75
CA GLY A 234 12.09 3.47 -4.79
C GLY A 234 10.67 2.94 -4.68
N GLY A 235 10.56 1.63 -4.45
CA GLY A 235 9.28 0.91 -4.47
C GLY A 235 8.48 1.01 -3.18
N MET A 236 7.16 1.11 -3.32
CA MET A 236 6.18 0.76 -2.28
C MET A 236 5.52 -0.56 -2.68
N VAL A 237 5.49 -1.54 -1.77
CA VAL A 237 4.99 -2.88 -2.08
C VAL A 237 3.98 -3.31 -1.02
N LEU A 238 2.90 -3.97 -1.43
CA LEU A 238 1.99 -4.63 -0.50
C LEU A 238 2.42 -6.10 -0.36
N ASP A 239 2.96 -6.45 0.79
CA ASP A 239 3.34 -7.82 1.10
C ASP A 239 2.11 -8.59 1.61
N ILE A 240 1.92 -9.81 1.09
CA ILE A 240 0.85 -10.71 1.51
C ILE A 240 1.48 -11.92 2.17
N HIS A 241 1.44 -11.96 3.50
CA HIS A 241 1.97 -13.07 4.28
C HIS A 241 0.87 -14.10 4.50
N ALA A 242 0.95 -15.24 3.82
CA ALA A 242 0.08 -16.38 4.03
C ALA A 242 0.77 -17.44 4.89
N LYS A 243 0.25 -17.68 6.10
CA LYS A 243 0.70 -18.71 7.03
C LYS A 243 -0.33 -19.84 7.06
N PRO A 244 -0.09 -20.97 6.39
CA PRO A 244 -1.03 -22.08 6.37
C PRO A 244 -1.06 -22.78 7.73
N SER A 245 -2.24 -23.24 8.15
CA SER A 245 -2.42 -23.99 9.41
C SER A 245 -2.02 -25.46 9.30
N MET A 246 -1.79 -25.92 8.07
CA MET A 246 -1.36 -27.27 7.74
C MET A 246 -0.46 -27.25 6.50
N GLN A 247 0.13 -28.39 6.14
CA GLN A 247 1.00 -28.46 4.97
C GLN A 247 0.23 -28.10 3.68
N PRO A 248 0.71 -27.14 2.86
CA PRO A 248 0.08 -26.81 1.60
C PRO A 248 0.07 -27.99 0.63
N HIS A 249 -1.04 -28.19 -0.07
CA HIS A 249 -1.16 -29.19 -1.13
C HIS A 249 -1.35 -28.50 -2.49
N PRO A 250 -0.52 -28.81 -3.51
CA PRO A 250 -0.70 -28.25 -4.86
C PRO A 250 -2.09 -28.52 -5.42
N GLY A 251 -2.69 -27.51 -6.06
CA GLY A 251 -4.02 -27.62 -6.70
C GLY A 251 -5.22 -27.45 -5.75
N THR A 252 -4.98 -27.18 -4.46
CA THR A 252 -6.07 -26.86 -3.51
C THR A 252 -5.66 -25.76 -2.53
N THR A 253 -6.65 -25.18 -1.85
CA THR A 253 -6.42 -24.21 -0.78
C THR A 253 -6.44 -24.91 0.57
N VAL A 254 -5.55 -24.49 1.47
CA VAL A 254 -5.53 -24.97 2.86
C VAL A 254 -5.94 -23.84 3.81
N PRO A 255 -6.65 -24.14 4.91
CA PRO A 255 -6.93 -23.14 5.94
C PRO A 255 -5.65 -22.51 6.48
N GLY A 256 -5.68 -21.22 6.78
CA GLY A 256 -4.52 -20.47 7.26
C GLY A 256 -4.86 -19.02 7.59
N MET A 257 -3.84 -18.27 8.00
CA MET A 257 -3.91 -16.83 8.24
C MET A 257 -3.27 -16.09 7.07
N VAL A 258 -3.95 -15.06 6.55
CA VAL A 258 -3.39 -14.14 5.56
C VAL A 258 -3.30 -12.76 6.19
N LYS A 259 -2.11 -12.17 6.19
CA LYS A 259 -1.84 -10.82 6.72
C LYS A 259 -1.31 -9.94 5.60
N TYR A 260 -1.90 -8.77 5.44
CA TYR A 260 -1.40 -7.73 4.55
C TYR A 260 -0.43 -6.84 5.32
N VAL A 261 0.75 -6.61 4.77
CA VAL A 261 1.83 -5.85 5.40
C VAL A 261 2.34 -4.82 4.40
N SER A 262 2.47 -3.56 4.83
CA SER A 262 3.08 -2.52 4.00
C SER A 262 4.59 -2.74 3.93
N GLY A 263 5.10 -2.97 2.73
CA GLY A 263 6.49 -3.28 2.43
C GLY A 263 7.09 -2.40 1.34
N GLY A 264 8.24 -2.83 0.82
CA GLY A 264 9.08 -2.05 -0.09
C GLY A 264 10.21 -1.35 0.65
N VAL A 265 11.44 -1.56 0.18
CA VAL A 265 12.67 -1.11 0.86
C VAL A 265 12.70 0.41 1.04
N ALA A 266 12.54 1.17 -0.04
CA ALA A 266 12.48 2.63 0.05
C ALA A 266 11.34 3.13 0.94
N ARG A 267 10.17 2.49 0.88
CA ARG A 267 9.01 2.79 1.75
C ARG A 267 9.32 2.54 3.23
N ASN A 268 9.94 1.41 3.55
CA ASN A 268 10.36 1.02 4.89
C ASN A 268 11.38 2.02 5.46
N ILE A 269 12.40 2.38 4.66
CA ILE A 269 13.42 3.38 5.01
C ILE A 269 12.77 4.75 5.26
N ALA A 270 11.90 5.22 4.37
CA ALA A 270 11.22 6.50 4.52
C ALA A 270 10.29 6.53 5.76
N GLU A 271 9.60 5.44 6.08
CA GLU A 271 8.83 5.36 7.33
C GLU A 271 9.74 5.40 8.56
N CYS A 272 10.87 4.71 8.54
CA CYS A 272 11.87 4.77 9.61
C CYS A 272 12.36 6.21 9.84
N ILE A 273 12.76 6.90 8.77
CA ILE A 273 13.22 8.30 8.82
C ILE A 273 12.15 9.20 9.45
N CYS A 274 10.89 9.02 9.08
CA CYS A 274 9.77 9.78 9.66
C CYS A 274 9.53 9.51 11.14
N LYS A 275 9.63 8.26 11.55
CA LYS A 275 9.50 7.87 12.97
C LYS A 275 10.68 8.36 13.82
N LEU A 276 11.78 8.80 13.19
CA LEU A 276 12.92 9.48 13.80
C LEU A 276 12.81 11.01 13.75
N GLU A 277 11.61 11.54 13.44
CA GLU A 277 11.26 12.97 13.43
C GLU A 277 11.90 13.78 12.29
N THR A 278 12.51 13.09 11.31
CA THR A 278 12.98 13.66 10.04
C THR A 278 11.90 13.52 8.98
N ARG A 279 11.66 14.54 8.12
CA ARG A 279 10.65 14.42 7.05
C ARG A 279 11.32 14.04 5.73
N PRO A 280 11.22 12.79 5.26
CA PRO A 280 11.70 12.44 3.93
C PRO A 280 10.71 12.89 2.85
N PHE A 281 11.23 13.22 1.67
CA PHE A 281 10.44 13.39 0.46
C PHE A 281 10.51 12.12 -0.37
N MET A 282 9.41 11.37 -0.40
CA MET A 282 9.34 10.07 -1.09
C MET A 282 8.82 10.26 -2.52
N ILE A 283 9.61 9.80 -3.50
CA ILE A 283 9.23 9.68 -4.91
C ILE A 283 8.98 8.19 -5.19
N SER A 284 7.73 7.84 -5.47
CA SER A 284 7.36 6.45 -5.74
C SER A 284 6.20 6.34 -6.71
N VAL A 285 5.82 5.10 -7.00
CA VAL A 285 4.72 4.75 -7.87
C VAL A 285 3.90 3.64 -7.23
N VAL A 286 2.57 3.76 -7.28
CA VAL A 286 1.62 2.78 -6.75
C VAL A 286 0.51 2.51 -7.73
N GLY A 287 -0.12 1.35 -7.68
CA GLY A 287 -1.30 1.06 -8.49
C GLY A 287 -2.50 1.96 -8.12
N ASN A 288 -3.37 2.33 -9.06
CA ASN A 288 -4.71 2.82 -8.71
C ASN A 288 -5.67 1.65 -8.46
N ASP A 289 -5.28 0.79 -7.54
CA ASP A 289 -5.96 -0.44 -7.18
C ASP A 289 -6.09 -0.55 -5.66
N MET A 290 -6.57 -1.69 -5.18
CA MET A 290 -6.70 -1.93 -3.74
C MET A 290 -5.35 -1.85 -3.02
N ALA A 291 -4.27 -2.31 -3.65
CA ALA A 291 -2.95 -2.33 -3.03
C ALA A 291 -2.38 -0.91 -2.89
N GLY A 292 -2.46 -0.10 -3.94
CA GLY A 292 -2.06 1.30 -3.86
C GLY A 292 -2.94 2.13 -2.93
N ASP A 293 -4.26 1.93 -2.92
CA ASP A 293 -5.15 2.58 -1.95
C ASP A 293 -4.79 2.18 -0.49
N PHE A 294 -4.46 0.90 -0.25
CA PHE A 294 -4.04 0.41 1.06
C PHE A 294 -2.72 1.09 1.50
N LEU A 295 -1.71 1.10 0.62
CA LEU A 295 -0.41 1.72 0.87
C LEU A 295 -0.55 3.22 1.15
N LEU A 296 -1.31 3.94 0.32
CA LEU A 296 -1.53 5.39 0.46
C LEU A 296 -2.36 5.76 1.69
N LYS A 297 -3.35 4.95 2.07
CA LYS A 297 -4.19 5.24 3.24
C LYS A 297 -3.36 5.25 4.52
N TYR A 298 -2.50 4.24 4.71
CA TYR A 298 -1.59 4.19 5.85
C TYR A 298 -0.60 5.36 5.82
N TRP A 299 0.02 5.61 4.66
CA TRP A 299 0.99 6.68 4.46
C TRP A 299 0.44 8.05 4.86
N ARG A 300 -0.80 8.35 4.44
CA ARG A 300 -1.51 9.59 4.80
C ARG A 300 -1.78 9.69 6.30
N SER A 301 -2.19 8.59 6.93
CA SER A 301 -2.45 8.59 8.38
C SER A 301 -1.19 8.80 9.23
N ALA A 302 -0.01 8.47 8.68
CA ALA A 302 1.28 8.69 9.34
C ALA A 302 1.84 10.12 9.15
N GLY A 303 1.15 11.01 8.41
CA GLY A 303 1.56 12.40 8.23
C GLY A 303 2.77 12.61 7.31
N LEU A 304 3.10 11.63 6.47
CA LEU A 304 4.24 11.64 5.56
C LEU A 304 3.94 12.46 4.29
N CYS A 305 4.87 13.32 3.87
CA CYS A 305 4.79 14.04 2.60
C CYS A 305 5.12 13.10 1.44
N THR A 306 4.30 13.10 0.38
CA THR A 306 4.53 12.28 -0.81
C THR A 306 4.07 12.93 -2.09
N ASP A 307 4.92 12.86 -3.10
CA ASP A 307 4.52 12.88 -4.51
C ASP A 307 4.63 11.45 -5.06
N VAL A 308 3.57 10.67 -4.83
CA VAL A 308 3.43 9.31 -5.35
C VAL A 308 2.54 9.36 -6.58
N SER A 309 3.00 8.80 -7.70
CA SER A 309 2.16 8.64 -8.89
C SER A 309 1.34 7.37 -8.81
N ASN A 310 0.11 7.45 -9.30
CA ASN A 310 -0.68 6.26 -9.55
C ASN A 310 -0.34 5.67 -10.94
N VAL A 311 -0.29 4.34 -11.02
CA VAL A 311 -0.05 3.51 -12.21
C VAL A 311 -1.18 2.50 -12.35
N PHE A 312 -1.40 2.01 -13.55
CA PHE A 312 -2.50 1.11 -13.87
C PHE A 312 -1.95 -0.11 -14.59
N ASP A 313 -2.13 -1.30 -14.02
CA ASP A 313 -1.92 -2.57 -14.71
C ASP A 313 -3.09 -3.54 -14.47
N GLY A 314 -3.14 -4.64 -15.24
CA GLY A 314 -4.35 -5.45 -15.43
C GLY A 314 -4.13 -6.95 -15.61
N SER A 315 -3.26 -7.60 -14.82
CA SER A 315 -3.02 -9.04 -15.01
C SER A 315 -2.66 -9.83 -13.74
N GLY A 316 -3.26 -9.49 -12.60
CA GLY A 316 -2.91 -10.13 -11.33
C GLY A 316 -3.21 -11.63 -11.25
N GLU A 317 -2.18 -12.45 -11.01
CA GLU A 317 -2.19 -13.82 -10.43
C GLU A 317 -0.74 -14.25 -10.08
N LEU A 318 -0.36 -15.23 -9.23
CA LEU A 318 -0.91 -15.98 -8.06
C LEU A 318 0.24 -16.94 -7.52
N ILE A 319 -0.01 -17.62 -6.38
CA ILE A 319 0.50 -18.93 -5.83
C ILE A 319 1.80 -19.02 -4.99
N ALA A 320 2.92 -18.40 -5.33
CA ALA A 320 4.15 -18.39 -4.48
C ALA A 320 4.83 -17.02 -4.56
N GLY A 321 5.68 -16.63 -3.61
CA GLY A 321 6.16 -15.25 -3.45
C GLY A 321 6.67 -14.58 -4.73
N VAL A 322 5.79 -13.84 -5.41
CA VAL A 322 6.10 -13.04 -6.60
C VAL A 322 6.19 -11.59 -6.16
N ALA A 323 7.39 -11.01 -6.26
CA ALA A 323 7.52 -9.56 -6.18
C ALA A 323 7.09 -8.96 -7.53
N SER A 324 5.80 -8.63 -7.68
CA SER A 324 5.34 -7.83 -8.82
C SER A 324 5.74 -6.37 -8.60
N VAL A 325 7.02 -6.08 -8.82
CA VAL A 325 7.60 -4.72 -8.77
C VAL A 325 7.83 -4.14 -10.16
N GLY A 326 7.29 -4.78 -11.20
CA GLY A 326 7.43 -4.33 -12.59
C GLY A 326 6.92 -2.91 -12.81
N ALA A 327 5.96 -2.46 -11.99
CA ALA A 327 5.50 -1.08 -11.99
C ALA A 327 6.62 -0.08 -11.62
N VAL A 328 7.44 -0.38 -10.61
CA VAL A 328 8.56 0.48 -10.20
C VAL A 328 9.56 0.63 -11.36
N GLU A 329 10.00 -0.50 -11.91
CA GLU A 329 11.00 -0.52 -12.99
C GLU A 329 10.52 0.17 -14.27
N LYS A 330 9.23 0.01 -14.60
CA LYS A 330 8.64 0.58 -15.82
C LYS A 330 8.25 2.05 -15.68
N PHE A 331 7.76 2.46 -14.51
CA PHE A 331 7.07 3.75 -14.37
C PHE A 331 7.78 4.78 -13.51
N LEU A 332 8.68 4.39 -12.60
CA LEU A 332 9.69 5.32 -12.08
C LEU A 332 10.76 5.54 -13.14
N SER A 333 10.33 6.04 -14.30
CA SER A 333 11.13 6.28 -15.50
C SER A 333 12.05 7.49 -15.32
N PRO A 334 13.09 7.64 -16.17
CA PRO A 334 13.95 8.81 -16.15
C PRO A 334 13.17 10.13 -16.28
N SER A 335 12.18 10.18 -17.19
CA SER A 335 11.36 11.36 -17.42
C SER A 335 10.51 11.73 -16.21
N TRP A 336 10.02 10.72 -15.47
CA TRP A 336 9.31 10.94 -14.21
C TRP A 336 10.21 11.52 -13.13
N ILE A 337 11.38 10.92 -12.91
CA ILE A 337 12.37 11.38 -11.93
C ILE A 337 12.80 12.83 -12.23
N CYS A 338 13.00 13.17 -13.50
CA CYS A 338 13.35 14.52 -13.93
C CYS A 338 12.33 15.60 -13.52
N GLN A 339 11.07 15.26 -13.30
CA GLN A 339 10.06 16.22 -12.81
C GLN A 339 10.38 16.72 -11.39
N PHE A 340 11.12 15.92 -10.61
CA PHE A 340 11.52 16.23 -9.24
C PHE A 340 12.94 16.78 -9.15
N ARG A 341 13.51 17.27 -10.26
CA ARG A 341 14.89 17.78 -10.32
C ARG A 341 15.19 18.78 -9.20
N LEU A 342 14.28 19.72 -8.94
CA LEU A 342 14.45 20.72 -7.88
C LEU A 342 14.57 20.08 -6.48
N HIS A 343 13.70 19.11 -6.15
CA HIS A 343 13.75 18.41 -4.87
C HIS A 343 15.04 17.61 -4.72
N ILE A 344 15.46 16.89 -5.77
CA ILE A 344 16.71 16.12 -5.76
C ILE A 344 17.90 17.06 -5.59
N SER A 345 17.95 18.17 -6.34
CA SER A 345 19.04 19.15 -6.31
C SER A 345 19.20 19.87 -4.98
N SER A 346 18.11 20.06 -4.22
CA SER A 346 18.14 20.71 -2.90
C SER A 346 18.23 19.72 -1.73
N ALA A 347 18.25 18.42 -2.00
CA ALA A 347 18.24 17.42 -0.94
C ALA A 347 19.58 17.39 -0.19
N PRO A 348 19.59 17.19 1.14
CA PRO A 348 20.81 16.90 1.90
C PRO A 348 21.43 15.56 1.48
N LEU A 349 20.61 14.62 0.99
CA LEU A 349 20.96 13.27 0.59
C LEU A 349 19.86 12.71 -0.31
N LEU A 350 20.27 12.00 -1.36
CA LEU A 350 19.39 11.22 -2.23
C LEU A 350 19.57 9.72 -1.92
N MET A 351 18.49 9.02 -1.56
CA MET A 351 18.49 7.57 -1.40
C MET A 351 17.77 6.90 -2.57
N LEU A 352 18.41 5.89 -3.16
CA LEU A 352 17.91 5.09 -4.28
C LEU A 352 17.90 3.62 -3.88
N ASP A 353 16.77 2.94 -4.02
CA ASP A 353 16.76 1.48 -3.97
C ASP A 353 17.04 0.86 -5.36
N ALA A 354 17.53 -0.38 -5.38
CA ALA A 354 17.84 -1.08 -6.62
C ALA A 354 16.59 -1.60 -7.38
N ASN A 355 15.36 -1.27 -6.94
CA ASN A 355 14.16 -1.63 -7.70
C ASN A 355 14.00 -0.76 -8.96
N LEU A 356 14.64 0.40 -9.02
CA LEU A 356 14.70 1.25 -10.21
C LEU A 356 15.42 0.55 -11.37
N SER A 357 15.04 0.91 -12.61
CA SER A 357 15.77 0.50 -13.81
C SER A 357 17.15 1.18 -13.88
N PRO A 358 18.13 0.60 -14.60
CA PRO A 358 19.45 1.21 -14.78
C PRO A 358 19.40 2.66 -15.29
N ASP A 359 18.53 2.94 -16.27
CA ASP A 359 18.38 4.28 -16.84
C ASP A 359 17.84 5.29 -15.81
N SER A 360 16.88 4.86 -14.99
CA SER A 360 16.29 5.67 -13.92
C SER A 360 17.28 5.96 -12.79
N LEU A 361 18.07 4.94 -12.40
CA LEU A 361 19.17 5.10 -11.46
C LEU A 361 20.20 6.11 -11.99
N GLU A 362 20.58 6.00 -13.27
CA GLU A 362 21.54 6.92 -13.88
C GLU A 362 21.00 8.35 -13.95
N ALA A 363 19.73 8.54 -14.32
CA ALA A 363 19.08 9.85 -14.36
C ALA A 363 19.07 10.53 -12.99
N ALA A 364 18.67 9.81 -11.94
CA ALA A 364 18.66 10.33 -10.57
C ALA A 364 20.07 10.69 -10.09
N CYS A 365 21.04 9.80 -10.32
CA CYS A 365 22.45 10.01 -9.97
C CYS A 365 23.04 11.24 -10.69
N LYS A 366 22.71 11.47 -11.97
CA LYS A 366 23.18 12.65 -12.73
C LYS A 366 22.67 13.95 -12.11
N ILE A 367 21.38 14.02 -11.79
CA ILE A 367 20.80 15.21 -11.14
C ILE A 367 21.48 15.51 -9.81
N ALA A 368 21.67 14.48 -8.97
CA ALA A 368 22.33 14.61 -7.69
C ALA A 368 23.79 15.05 -7.84
N HIS A 369 24.53 14.42 -8.77
CA HIS A 369 25.93 14.72 -9.04
C HIS A 369 26.15 16.17 -9.51
N GLU A 370 25.31 16.65 -10.44
CA GLU A 370 25.34 18.05 -10.93
C GLU A 370 25.12 19.08 -9.82
N SER A 371 24.44 18.67 -8.74
CA SER A 371 24.08 19.54 -7.61
C SER A 371 24.95 19.28 -6.37
N GLY A 372 25.93 18.38 -6.45
CA GLY A 372 26.77 17.99 -5.31
C GLY A 372 26.07 17.20 -4.21
N VAL A 373 24.89 16.63 -4.48
CA VAL A 373 24.10 15.89 -3.50
C VAL A 373 24.65 14.46 -3.34
N PRO A 374 24.93 13.99 -2.11
CA PRO A 374 25.43 12.64 -1.89
C PRO A 374 24.33 11.60 -2.16
N VAL A 375 24.72 10.50 -2.80
CA VAL A 375 23.82 9.40 -3.18
C VAL A 375 24.04 8.18 -2.29
N PHE A 376 22.97 7.70 -1.67
CA PHE A 376 22.90 6.46 -0.92
C PHE A 376 22.19 5.38 -1.76
N PHE A 377 22.86 4.29 -2.09
CA PHE A 377 22.31 3.19 -2.87
C PHE A 377 22.05 1.96 -2.00
N GLU A 378 20.82 1.46 -1.99
CA GLU A 378 20.43 0.23 -1.31
C GLU A 378 20.24 -0.91 -2.32
N PRO A 379 21.06 -1.98 -2.27
CA PRO A 379 21.08 -3.04 -3.28
C PRO A 379 19.84 -3.94 -3.32
N VAL A 380 19.02 -4.01 -2.25
CA VAL A 380 17.76 -4.78 -2.15
C VAL A 380 17.89 -6.31 -2.24
N SER A 381 18.61 -6.82 -3.24
CA SER A 381 18.84 -8.25 -3.47
C SER A 381 20.01 -8.48 -4.42
N LEU A 382 20.48 -9.74 -4.53
CA LEU A 382 21.55 -10.13 -5.45
C LEU A 382 21.33 -9.69 -6.90
N ALA A 383 20.15 -10.02 -7.45
CA ALA A 383 19.84 -9.73 -8.85
C ALA A 383 19.80 -8.21 -9.11
N LYS A 384 19.24 -7.44 -8.17
CA LYS A 384 19.04 -6.00 -8.32
C LYS A 384 20.29 -5.19 -7.98
N GLY A 385 21.10 -5.64 -7.01
CA GLY A 385 22.36 -5.02 -6.63
C GLY A 385 23.33 -4.88 -7.80
N SER A 386 23.29 -5.78 -8.79
CA SER A 386 24.08 -5.69 -10.02
C SER A 386 23.83 -4.40 -10.84
N ARG A 387 22.67 -3.74 -10.64
CA ARG A 387 22.31 -2.48 -11.29
C ARG A 387 23.17 -1.30 -10.84
N ILE A 388 24.04 -1.49 -9.85
CA ILE A 388 25.04 -0.47 -9.47
C ILE A 388 26.11 -0.25 -10.54
N ALA A 389 26.38 -1.23 -11.42
CA ALA A 389 27.47 -1.16 -12.40
C ALA A 389 27.55 0.15 -13.21
N PRO A 390 26.47 0.68 -13.83
CA PRO A 390 26.52 1.94 -14.57
C PRO A 390 26.66 3.19 -13.69
N ILE A 391 26.35 3.10 -12.39
CA ILE A 391 26.24 4.27 -11.49
C ILE A 391 27.29 4.31 -10.38
N ALA A 392 28.15 3.30 -10.24
CA ALA A 392 29.06 3.14 -9.10
C ALA A 392 29.89 4.40 -8.78
N LYS A 393 30.32 5.13 -9.82
CA LYS A 393 31.09 6.38 -9.69
C LYS A 393 30.32 7.55 -9.03
N TYR A 394 28.99 7.49 -9.02
CA TYR A 394 28.12 8.51 -8.40
C TYR A 394 27.78 8.16 -6.95
N ILE A 395 27.99 6.91 -6.53
CA ILE A 395 27.53 6.42 -5.23
C ILE A 395 28.44 6.91 -4.11
N THR A 396 27.85 7.59 -3.13
CA THR A 396 28.55 8.03 -1.92
C THR A 396 28.49 6.94 -0.84
N TYR A 397 27.30 6.39 -0.60
CA TYR A 397 27.06 5.38 0.43
C TYR A 397 26.33 4.18 -0.18
N THR A 398 26.61 2.97 0.30
CA THR A 398 25.78 1.80 0.02
C THR A 398 25.85 0.79 1.16
N SER A 399 24.79 0.03 1.38
CA SER A 399 24.63 -0.88 2.54
C SER A 399 24.36 -2.34 2.18
N PRO A 400 25.21 -2.99 1.35
CA PRO A 400 25.01 -4.40 1.03
C PRO A 400 25.16 -5.31 2.24
N ASN A 401 24.47 -6.44 2.25
CA ASN A 401 24.91 -7.59 3.04
C ASN A 401 26.09 -8.34 2.37
N GLU A 402 26.55 -9.42 2.98
CA GLU A 402 27.75 -10.14 2.53
C GLU A 402 27.63 -10.65 1.08
N ILE A 403 26.46 -11.18 0.73
CA ILE A 403 26.21 -11.80 -0.57
C ILE A 403 25.93 -10.72 -1.64
N GLU A 404 25.24 -9.64 -1.30
CA GLU A 404 25.01 -8.50 -2.17
C GLU A 404 26.31 -7.78 -2.53
N LEU A 405 27.23 -7.62 -1.57
CA LEU A 405 28.53 -7.02 -1.80
C LEU A 405 29.29 -7.75 -2.91
N VAL A 406 29.28 -9.08 -2.86
CA VAL A 406 29.96 -9.95 -3.84
C VAL A 406 29.27 -9.86 -5.20
N ALA A 407 27.94 -9.88 -5.24
CA ALA A 407 27.18 -9.70 -6.48
C ALA A 407 27.45 -8.34 -7.13
N MET A 408 27.50 -7.27 -6.32
CA MET A 408 27.87 -5.93 -6.79
C MET A 408 29.29 -5.91 -7.36
N ALA A 409 30.27 -6.46 -6.64
CA ALA A 409 31.64 -6.53 -7.13
C ALA A 409 31.74 -7.30 -8.46
N ASN A 410 31.11 -8.47 -8.56
CA ASN A 410 31.09 -9.28 -9.78
C ASN A 410 30.42 -8.56 -10.95
N SER A 411 29.37 -7.76 -10.70
CA SER A 411 28.72 -6.97 -11.77
C SER A 411 29.64 -5.91 -12.39
N LEU A 412 30.69 -5.49 -11.67
CA LEU A 412 31.71 -4.54 -12.16
C LEU A 412 33.01 -5.22 -12.63
N SER A 413 33.15 -6.55 -12.51
CA SER A 413 34.34 -7.32 -12.89
C SER A 413 34.00 -8.51 -13.80
N PRO A 414 34.19 -8.41 -15.12
CA PRO A 414 34.19 -9.59 -15.99
C PRO A 414 35.58 -10.26 -16.00
N PRO A 415 35.69 -11.61 -15.90
CA PRO A 415 34.71 -12.61 -15.46
C PRO A 415 34.53 -12.67 -13.92
N GLU A 416 33.45 -13.32 -13.43
CA GLU A 416 33.12 -13.46 -12.00
C GLU A 416 34.33 -13.85 -11.15
N LYS A 417 34.87 -12.87 -10.42
CA LYS A 417 36.15 -12.98 -9.73
C LYS A 417 35.99 -13.25 -8.24
N TYR A 418 34.87 -12.81 -7.66
CA TYR A 418 34.65 -12.81 -6.22
C TYR A 418 33.65 -13.90 -5.85
N ASN A 419 34.00 -14.68 -4.83
CA ASN A 419 33.15 -15.75 -4.31
C ASN A 419 33.06 -15.64 -2.80
N PHE A 420 31.87 -15.88 -2.26
CA PHE A 420 31.64 -15.92 -0.83
C PHE A 420 30.85 -17.18 -0.46
N VAL A 421 31.42 -17.95 0.46
CA VAL A 421 30.79 -19.13 1.03
C VAL A 421 30.53 -18.81 2.49
N LYS A 422 29.27 -18.85 2.90
CA LYS A 422 28.91 -18.63 4.29
C LYS A 422 29.34 -19.86 5.11
N MET A 423 30.26 -19.67 6.05
CA MET A 423 30.64 -20.72 7.01
C MET A 423 29.45 -21.12 7.89
N GLU A 424 29.40 -22.39 8.30
CA GLU A 424 28.56 -22.81 9.42
C GLU A 424 28.94 -22.03 10.69
N GLN A 425 27.95 -21.69 11.52
CA GLN A 425 28.12 -20.77 12.64
C GLN A 425 29.29 -21.15 13.56
N SER A 426 30.38 -20.38 13.49
CA SER A 426 31.46 -20.43 14.49
C SER A 426 30.90 -19.98 15.85
N LYS A 427 31.12 -20.78 16.90
CA LYS A 427 30.78 -20.38 18.29
C LYS A 427 31.60 -19.18 18.77
N ASN A 428 32.72 -18.85 18.11
CA ASN A 428 33.56 -17.71 18.43
C ASN A 428 33.28 -16.55 17.46
N LYS A 429 32.67 -15.48 17.97
CA LYS A 429 32.32 -14.27 17.21
C LYS A 429 33.54 -13.53 16.64
N ALA A 430 34.66 -13.45 17.38
CA ALA A 430 35.85 -12.76 16.90
C ALA A 430 36.44 -13.45 15.66
N LYS A 431 36.58 -14.78 15.71
CA LYS A 431 37.01 -15.58 14.55
C LYS A 431 36.05 -15.49 13.37
N ALA A 432 34.75 -15.37 13.65
CA ALA A 432 33.75 -15.19 12.59
C ALA A 432 33.92 -13.84 11.88
N VAL A 433 34.16 -12.76 12.63
CA VAL A 433 34.40 -11.42 12.08
C VAL A 433 35.72 -11.37 11.28
N GLU A 434 36.80 -11.97 11.79
CA GLU A 434 38.07 -12.08 11.06
C GLU A 434 37.90 -12.82 9.72
N TYR A 435 37.20 -13.96 9.72
CA TYR A 435 36.89 -14.69 8.49
C TYR A 435 36.05 -13.87 7.50
N LEU A 436 35.01 -13.20 7.98
CA LEU A 436 34.18 -12.33 7.14
C LEU A 436 35.01 -11.20 6.53
N PHE A 437 35.92 -10.60 7.30
CA PHE A 437 36.81 -9.58 6.79
C PHE A 437 37.73 -10.14 5.70
N GLU A 438 38.40 -11.27 5.92
CA GLU A 438 39.28 -11.91 4.92
C GLU A 438 38.55 -12.20 3.62
N MET A 439 37.34 -12.76 3.69
CA MET A 439 36.57 -13.15 2.51
C MET A 439 35.98 -11.96 1.74
N LEU A 440 35.55 -10.90 2.45
CA LEU A 440 34.86 -9.77 1.84
C LEU A 440 35.80 -8.65 1.40
N SER A 441 37.00 -8.54 2.01
CA SER A 441 37.98 -7.48 1.72
C SER A 441 38.32 -7.31 0.24
N PRO A 442 38.53 -8.37 -0.57
CA PRO A 442 38.82 -8.19 -2.00
C PRO A 442 37.69 -7.49 -2.76
N ALA A 443 36.44 -7.80 -2.43
CA ALA A 443 35.26 -7.16 -3.03
C ALA A 443 35.09 -5.72 -2.52
N VAL A 444 35.31 -5.48 -1.22
CA VAL A 444 35.31 -4.13 -0.61
C VAL A 444 36.30 -3.22 -1.32
N PHE A 445 37.56 -3.63 -1.41
CA PHE A 445 38.63 -2.81 -1.99
C PHE A 445 38.35 -2.48 -3.46
N PHE A 446 37.89 -3.47 -4.22
CA PHE A 446 37.52 -3.28 -5.60
C PHE A 446 36.38 -2.26 -5.78
N LEU A 447 35.32 -2.35 -4.96
CA LEU A 447 34.20 -1.42 -5.03
C LEU A 447 34.60 0.02 -4.66
N LEU A 448 35.50 0.19 -3.68
CA LEU A 448 36.07 1.51 -3.36
C LEU A 448 36.97 2.05 -4.49
N GLU A 449 37.65 1.18 -5.23
CA GLU A 449 38.40 1.55 -6.45
C GLU A 449 37.49 2.02 -7.58
N LYS A 450 36.24 1.53 -7.64
CA LYS A 450 35.24 1.96 -8.64
C LYS A 450 34.56 3.29 -8.33
N GLY A 451 34.93 3.96 -7.23
CA GLY A 451 34.51 5.31 -6.90
C GLY A 451 33.49 5.41 -5.77
N ILE A 452 33.06 4.28 -5.20
CA ILE A 452 32.18 4.28 -4.02
C ILE A 452 32.96 4.84 -2.82
N LYS A 453 32.39 5.81 -2.11
CA LYS A 453 33.08 6.49 -0.99
C LYS A 453 33.00 5.71 0.32
N PHE A 454 31.82 5.20 0.67
CA PHE A 454 31.55 4.44 1.89
C PHE A 454 30.75 3.16 1.59
N LEU A 455 31.26 2.03 2.08
CA LEU A 455 30.57 0.73 2.08
C LEU A 455 30.18 0.38 3.52
N LEU A 456 28.89 0.21 3.77
CA LEU A 456 28.32 -0.18 5.05
C LEU A 456 27.88 -1.65 4.98
N VAL A 457 28.83 -2.58 5.05
CA VAL A 457 28.57 -4.01 4.83
C VAL A 457 27.88 -4.61 6.05
N THR A 458 26.61 -5.01 5.91
CA THR A 458 25.85 -5.60 7.01
C THR A 458 26.18 -7.08 7.16
N LEU A 459 26.41 -7.52 8.40
CA LEU A 459 26.88 -8.87 8.77
C LEU A 459 25.88 -9.59 9.70
N GLY A 460 24.62 -9.15 9.70
CA GLY A 460 23.57 -9.63 10.60
C GLY A 460 23.97 -9.53 12.08
N SER A 461 23.98 -10.66 12.78
CA SER A 461 24.30 -10.74 14.22
C SER A 461 25.77 -10.44 14.56
N ASN A 462 26.63 -10.28 13.55
CA ASN A 462 28.02 -9.85 13.71
C ASN A 462 28.20 -8.33 13.57
N GLY A 463 27.16 -7.58 13.18
CA GLY A 463 27.22 -6.11 13.12
C GLY A 463 27.46 -5.59 11.70
N VAL A 464 28.31 -4.57 11.56
CA VAL A 464 28.53 -3.85 10.30
C VAL A 464 30.02 -3.56 10.09
N PHE A 465 30.52 -3.73 8.87
CA PHE A 465 31.78 -3.13 8.45
C PHE A 465 31.54 -1.77 7.80
N VAL A 466 32.28 -0.75 8.24
CA VAL A 466 32.32 0.57 7.62
C VAL A 466 33.65 0.70 6.89
N CYS A 467 33.62 0.71 5.57
CA CYS A 467 34.82 0.76 4.73
C CYS A 467 34.86 2.04 3.91
N CYS A 468 35.97 2.76 3.91
CA CYS A 468 36.18 3.97 3.11
C CYS A 468 37.66 4.16 2.75
N LYS A 469 37.95 5.05 1.80
CA LYS A 469 39.33 5.49 1.52
C LYS A 469 39.72 6.64 2.45
N GLU A 470 40.96 6.67 2.91
CA GLU A 470 41.50 7.68 3.83
C GLU A 470 41.40 9.11 3.31
N SER A 471 41.50 9.31 1.99
CA SER A 471 41.31 10.63 1.34
C SER A 471 39.86 11.11 1.29
N THR A 472 38.91 10.30 1.75
CA THR A 472 37.50 10.70 1.81
C THR A 472 37.36 11.63 3.01
N SER A 473 37.20 12.94 2.75
CA SER A 473 36.96 13.90 3.82
C SER A 473 35.73 13.46 4.62
N LEU A 474 35.95 12.96 5.84
CA LEU A 474 34.89 12.83 6.86
C LEU A 474 34.33 14.20 7.27
N VAL A 475 34.94 15.29 6.77
CA VAL A 475 34.85 16.66 7.27
C VAL A 475 34.08 17.59 6.33
N ASP A 476 33.64 17.17 5.14
CA ASP A 476 32.86 18.03 4.22
C ASP A 476 31.36 18.14 4.53
N GLN A 477 30.98 18.06 5.81
CA GLN A 477 29.62 18.37 6.25
C GLN A 477 29.51 19.80 6.76
N ARG A 478 29.71 20.80 5.89
CA ARG A 478 29.30 22.18 6.20
C ARG A 478 28.60 22.85 5.02
N LYS A 479 27.27 22.90 5.13
CA LYS A 479 26.32 24.00 4.81
C LYS A 479 24.93 23.45 4.43
N SER A 480 24.35 22.60 5.27
CA SER A 480 22.89 22.41 5.25
C SER A 480 22.37 22.88 6.59
N GLU A 481 21.32 23.71 6.58
CA GLU A 481 20.57 24.03 7.80
C GLU A 481 20.20 22.70 8.48
N MET A 482 20.51 22.56 9.78
CA MET A 482 20.20 21.34 10.53
C MET A 482 18.73 20.99 10.33
N ILE A 483 18.49 19.82 9.74
CA ILE A 483 17.13 19.30 9.57
C ILE A 483 16.70 18.76 10.93
N SER A 484 15.40 18.89 11.22
CA SER A 484 14.78 18.27 12.39
C SER A 484 15.12 16.78 12.44
N PHE A 485 16.06 16.40 13.31
CA PHE A 485 16.31 15.04 13.76
C PHE A 485 16.06 15.03 15.27
N SER A 486 15.57 13.91 15.80
CA SER A 486 15.02 13.90 17.16
C SER A 486 15.95 14.56 18.19
N THR A 487 15.56 15.75 18.66
CA THR A 487 16.38 16.59 19.53
C THR A 487 16.74 15.89 20.85
N PRO A 488 15.83 15.13 21.49
CA PRO A 488 16.18 14.33 22.67
C PRO A 488 17.21 13.22 22.38
N LEU A 489 17.17 12.64 21.18
CA LEU A 489 18.08 11.57 20.77
C LEU A 489 19.46 12.13 20.42
N LEU A 490 19.52 13.26 19.71
CA LEU A 490 20.74 14.04 19.47
C LEU A 490 21.45 14.41 20.78
N GLN A 491 20.72 15.03 21.71
CA GLN A 491 21.29 15.44 22.99
C GLN A 491 21.84 14.26 23.80
N LYS A 492 21.17 13.11 23.78
CA LYS A 492 21.69 11.89 24.44
C LYS A 492 22.90 11.30 23.71
N LEU A 493 22.92 11.33 22.38
CA LEU A 493 24.07 10.85 21.61
C LEU A 493 25.30 11.72 21.81
N ASP A 494 25.16 13.04 21.86
CA ASP A 494 26.28 13.96 22.15
C ASP A 494 26.88 13.71 23.55
N LEU A 495 26.03 13.33 24.53
CA LEU A 495 26.48 12.95 25.87
C LEU A 495 27.18 11.59 25.92
N CYS A 496 26.83 10.65 25.02
CA CYS A 496 27.41 9.31 24.96
C CYS A 496 28.62 9.22 24.00
N PHE A 497 28.67 10.06 22.98
CA PHE A 497 29.64 10.07 21.89
C PHE A 497 30.08 11.51 21.61
N PRO A 498 30.95 12.10 22.44
CA PRO A 498 31.46 13.42 22.18
C PRO A 498 32.16 13.43 20.81
N SER A 499 31.88 14.46 20.00
CA SER A 499 32.43 14.69 18.65
C SER A 499 33.98 14.70 18.60
N ASN A 500 34.60 14.69 19.77
CA ASN A 500 36.04 14.72 20.02
C ASN A 500 36.68 13.32 20.01
N ILE A 501 35.90 12.23 19.92
CA ILE A 501 36.43 10.90 19.59
C ILE A 501 36.67 10.87 18.07
N LEU A 502 37.60 11.71 17.62
CA LEU A 502 38.27 11.50 16.36
C LEU A 502 39.06 10.21 16.53
N VAL A 503 38.62 9.14 15.86
CA VAL A 503 39.60 8.14 15.45
C VAL A 503 40.61 8.92 14.62
N ASP A 504 41.83 9.11 15.17
CA ASP A 504 42.94 9.78 14.50
C ASP A 504 43.20 9.07 13.17
N LEU A 505 42.60 9.60 12.11
CA LEU A 505 42.93 9.18 10.76
C LEU A 505 44.20 9.93 10.35
N PRO A 506 45.26 9.22 9.93
CA PRO A 506 46.50 9.84 9.49
C PRO A 506 46.26 10.88 8.38
N ARG A 507 47.07 11.93 8.37
CA ARG A 507 46.93 13.09 7.47
C ARG A 507 47.17 12.72 6.00
N GLU A 508 46.56 13.53 5.13
CA GLU A 508 46.58 13.48 3.66
C GLU A 508 47.88 12.95 3.03
N GLY A 509 47.74 11.99 2.11
CA GLY A 509 48.83 11.52 1.25
C GLY A 509 48.91 10.00 1.06
N SER A 510 48.10 9.20 1.77
CA SER A 510 48.13 7.74 1.65
C SER A 510 46.84 7.20 1.01
N SER A 511 47.00 6.26 0.08
CA SER A 511 45.90 5.56 -0.62
C SER A 511 45.31 4.43 0.23
N ARG A 512 45.35 4.52 1.57
CA ARG A 512 44.94 3.42 2.44
C ARG A 512 43.42 3.34 2.51
N THR A 513 42.95 2.10 2.54
CA THR A 513 41.55 1.79 2.85
C THR A 513 41.43 1.57 4.35
N CYS A 514 40.47 2.26 4.97
CA CYS A 514 40.11 2.07 6.36
C CYS A 514 38.90 1.15 6.45
N VAL A 515 38.92 0.18 7.38
CA VAL A 515 37.79 -0.71 7.66
C VAL A 515 37.57 -0.74 9.16
N PHE A 516 36.36 -0.41 9.57
CA PHE A 516 35.94 -0.39 10.97
C PHE A 516 34.86 -1.43 11.18
N HIS A 517 34.96 -2.18 12.27
CA HIS A 517 33.92 -3.12 12.66
C HIS A 517 33.09 -2.55 13.81
N PHE A 518 31.79 -2.42 13.59
CA PHE A 518 30.82 -2.10 14.62
C PHE A 518 30.07 -3.37 15.00
N PRO A 519 30.20 -3.87 16.23
CA PRO A 519 29.51 -5.08 16.63
C PRO A 519 28.00 -4.86 16.74
N ALA A 520 27.21 -5.90 16.44
CA ALA A 520 25.78 -5.86 16.69
C ALA A 520 25.48 -5.82 18.19
N VAL A 521 24.43 -5.07 18.56
CA VAL A 521 23.91 -5.07 19.92
C VAL A 521 23.08 -6.33 20.16
N SER A 522 23.23 -6.94 21.34
CA SER A 522 22.41 -8.11 21.72
C SER A 522 20.92 -7.76 21.72
N ALA A 523 20.12 -8.63 21.11
CA ALA A 523 18.70 -8.42 20.87
C ALA A 523 17.89 -9.71 21.08
N SER A 524 16.65 -9.57 21.54
CA SER A 524 15.68 -10.67 21.61
C SER A 524 14.90 -10.75 20.29
N VAL A 525 15.41 -11.54 19.33
CA VAL A 525 14.88 -11.58 17.96
C VAL A 525 13.44 -12.12 17.93
N VAL A 526 12.53 -11.29 17.42
CA VAL A 526 11.13 -11.60 17.08
C VAL A 526 10.98 -11.76 15.57
N SER A 527 11.53 -10.83 14.80
CA SER A 527 11.55 -10.83 13.33
C SER A 527 12.91 -10.32 12.84
N LEU A 528 13.37 -10.77 11.67
CA LEU A 528 14.58 -10.20 11.03
C LEU A 528 14.22 -9.24 9.88
N THR A 529 12.94 -9.21 9.49
CA THR A 529 12.46 -8.41 8.37
C THR A 529 12.46 -6.93 8.73
N GLY A 530 12.98 -6.08 7.85
CA GLY A 530 13.06 -4.63 8.06
C GLY A 530 14.26 -4.15 8.87
N ALA A 531 15.10 -5.06 9.41
CA ALA A 531 16.28 -4.68 10.19
C ALA A 531 17.29 -3.86 9.37
N GLY A 532 17.55 -4.26 8.12
CA GLY A 532 18.40 -3.51 7.19
C GLY A 532 17.80 -2.15 6.81
N ASP A 533 16.51 -2.10 6.51
CA ASP A 533 15.79 -0.86 6.20
C ASP A 533 15.82 0.13 7.38
N CYS A 534 15.66 -0.39 8.61
CA CYS A 534 15.78 0.36 9.85
C CYS A 534 17.21 0.86 10.08
N PHE A 535 18.22 0.02 9.80
CA PHE A 535 19.64 0.43 9.84
C PHE A 535 19.88 1.63 8.91
N VAL A 536 19.48 1.53 7.65
CA VAL A 536 19.66 2.58 6.65
C VAL A 536 18.87 3.85 7.01
N GLY A 537 17.61 3.71 7.44
CA GLY A 537 16.79 4.85 7.88
C GLY A 537 17.40 5.58 9.07
N GLY A 538 17.98 4.85 10.03
CA GLY A 538 18.72 5.42 11.16
C GLY A 538 19.98 6.16 10.73
N VAL A 539 20.79 5.57 9.86
CA VAL A 539 22.02 6.19 9.31
C VAL A 539 21.67 7.48 8.55
N ILE A 540 20.70 7.43 7.64
CA ILE A 540 20.29 8.61 6.85
C ILE A 540 19.77 9.72 7.75
N SER A 541 18.93 9.38 8.74
CA SER A 541 18.37 10.37 9.66
C SER A 541 19.46 11.05 10.49
N ALA A 542 20.43 10.28 10.99
CA ALA A 542 21.56 10.80 11.74
C ALA A 542 22.47 11.69 10.88
N LEU A 543 22.82 11.26 9.66
CA LEU A 543 23.59 12.06 8.72
C LEU A 543 22.88 13.39 8.38
N CYS A 544 21.57 13.35 8.12
CA CYS A 544 20.77 14.56 7.88
C CYS A 544 20.65 15.45 9.12
N GLY A 545 20.76 14.86 10.32
CA GLY A 545 20.85 15.56 11.60
C GLY A 545 22.24 16.15 11.90
N GLY A 546 23.22 15.97 11.01
CA GLY A 546 24.57 16.53 11.14
C GLY A 546 25.58 15.63 11.88
N LEU A 547 25.27 14.36 12.09
CA LEU A 547 26.18 13.41 12.72
C LEU A 547 27.24 12.92 11.73
N GLY A 548 28.43 12.63 12.27
CA GLY A 548 29.49 11.95 11.52
C GLY A 548 29.10 10.52 11.15
N MET A 549 29.83 9.92 10.20
CA MET A 549 29.53 8.56 9.70
C MET A 549 29.52 7.52 10.82
N MET A 550 30.51 7.52 11.70
CA MET A 550 30.61 6.53 12.79
C MET A 550 29.43 6.61 13.76
N GLN A 551 29.07 7.84 14.17
CA GLN A 551 27.91 8.08 15.03
C GLN A 551 26.62 7.65 14.32
N SER A 552 26.50 7.94 13.03
CA SER A 552 25.33 7.57 12.22
C SER A 552 25.17 6.05 12.10
N VAL A 553 26.27 5.30 11.94
CA VAL A 553 26.26 3.83 11.92
C VAL A 553 25.87 3.26 13.28
N ALA A 554 26.38 3.82 14.38
CA ALA A 554 26.00 3.44 15.73
C ALA A 554 24.49 3.63 15.97
N VAL A 555 23.94 4.78 15.53
CA VAL A 555 22.49 5.02 15.54
C VAL A 555 21.77 3.97 14.71
N GLY A 556 22.18 3.75 13.46
CA GLY A 556 21.60 2.72 12.58
C GLY A 556 21.51 1.35 13.24
N ILE A 557 22.58 0.89 13.90
CA ILE A 557 22.60 -0.41 14.60
C ILE A 557 21.58 -0.45 15.74
N ALA A 558 21.47 0.63 16.53
CA ALA A 558 20.49 0.71 17.61
C ALA A 558 19.03 0.75 17.11
N ILE A 559 18.79 1.39 15.96
CA ILE A 559 17.47 1.39 15.29
C ILE A 559 17.16 0.00 14.73
N ALA A 560 18.12 -0.66 14.08
CA ALA A 560 17.97 -2.03 13.58
C ALA A 560 17.69 -3.04 14.70
N LYS A 561 18.32 -2.86 15.87
CA LYS A 561 17.99 -3.65 17.07
C LYS A 561 16.49 -3.55 17.40
N SER A 562 15.97 -2.32 17.44
CA SER A 562 14.56 -2.08 17.78
C SER A 562 13.62 -2.74 16.79
N SER A 563 14.02 -2.82 15.50
CA SER A 563 13.30 -3.55 14.46
C SER A 563 13.27 -5.05 14.72
N VAL A 564 14.41 -5.67 15.08
CA VAL A 564 14.45 -7.12 15.25
C VAL A 564 13.68 -7.60 16.48
N GLU A 565 13.47 -6.73 17.46
CA GLU A 565 12.68 -6.98 18.66
C GLU A 565 11.17 -6.71 18.44
N SER A 566 10.75 -6.41 17.20
CA SER A 566 9.37 -6.12 16.82
C SER A 566 8.80 -7.14 15.83
N GLU A 567 7.47 -7.31 15.82
CA GLU A 567 6.78 -8.04 14.74
C GLU A 567 6.63 -7.22 13.46
N ALA A 568 6.68 -5.88 13.55
CA ALA A 568 6.54 -4.99 12.41
C ALA A 568 7.90 -4.76 11.74
N ASN A 569 7.90 -4.59 10.40
CA ASN A 569 9.11 -4.23 9.65
C ASN A 569 9.73 -2.93 10.18
N ILE A 570 8.88 -1.95 10.56
CA ILE A 570 9.30 -0.69 11.18
C ILE A 570 8.52 -0.53 12.50
N PRO A 571 9.18 -0.53 13.67
CA PRO A 571 8.52 -0.37 14.97
C PRO A 571 7.62 0.86 15.04
N ASP A 572 6.52 0.83 15.80
CA ASP A 572 5.58 1.97 15.88
C ASP A 572 6.20 3.23 16.49
N LYS A 573 7.13 3.05 17.45
CA LYS A 573 7.84 4.14 18.11
C LYS A 573 9.28 3.73 18.37
N PHE A 574 10.17 4.70 18.23
CA PHE A 574 11.56 4.61 18.65
C PHE A 574 11.72 5.29 20.01
N SER A 575 12.27 4.57 20.99
CA SER A 575 12.54 5.13 22.32
C SER A 575 13.98 5.65 22.38
N ALA A 576 14.14 6.94 22.62
CA ALA A 576 15.47 7.55 22.81
C ALA A 576 16.24 6.92 23.98
N GLU A 577 15.56 6.35 24.98
CA GLU A 577 16.20 5.63 26.11
C GLU A 577 16.73 4.26 25.69
N THR A 578 15.97 3.53 24.88
CA THR A 578 16.38 2.23 24.34
C THR A 578 17.52 2.39 23.34
N ILE A 579 17.49 3.47 22.56
CA ILE A 579 18.47 3.76 21.52
C ILE A 579 19.79 4.25 22.13
N ALA A 580 19.76 5.19 23.08
CA ALA A 580 20.96 5.68 23.76
C ALA A 580 21.44 4.77 24.92
N GLY A 581 20.94 3.54 25.03
CA GLY A 581 21.25 2.62 26.11
C GLY A 581 22.73 2.21 26.17
N ARG A 582 23.20 1.76 27.35
CA ARG A 582 24.61 1.45 27.68
C ARG A 582 25.37 0.53 26.71
N GLY A 583 24.70 -0.20 25.81
CA GLY A 583 25.34 -1.07 24.82
C GLY A 583 26.05 -0.33 23.68
N LEU A 584 25.77 0.96 23.50
CA LEU A 584 26.45 1.84 22.53
C LEU A 584 27.78 2.42 23.07
N VAL A 585 27.97 2.47 24.39
CA VAL A 585 29.06 3.20 25.06
C VAL A 585 30.32 2.34 25.26
N THR A 586 30.26 1.03 25.00
CA THR A 586 31.34 0.08 25.31
C THR A 586 32.01 -0.57 24.10
N THR A 587 31.85 0.00 22.90
CA THR A 587 32.36 -0.60 21.65
C THR A 587 33.34 0.31 20.94
#